data_AF-A0A183PKB4-F1
#
_entry.id   AF-A0A183PKB4-F1
#
_cell.length_a   1.000
_cell.length_b   1.000
_cell.length_c   1.000
_cell.angle_alpha   90.00
_cell.angle_beta   90.00
_cell.angle_gamma   90.00
#
_symmetry.space_group_name_H-M   'P 1'
#
loop_
_entity.id
_entity.type
_entity.pdbx_description
1 polymer ?
#
loop_
_entity_poly.entity_id
_entity_poly.type
_entity_poly.pdbx_seq_one_letter_code
_entity_poly.pdbx_strand_id
1 'polypeptide(L)'
;MVVGGSRQETLDPGFVLLGTRQLGDTGSNPPGSTSSLKITACRCHPIGSIVRHDCDRRSGQCRCKQGVAGLTCDRCQDGYHQTRSPLNPCTKGKK
;
A
#
# COMPACT_ATOMS: atom_id res chain seq x y z
N MET A 1 -44.60 20.37 -18.58
CA MET A 1 -45.35 19.63 -17.53
C MET A 1 -44.49 18.47 -17.08
N VAL A 2 -44.13 18.40 -15.79
CA VAL A 2 -43.57 17.18 -15.20
C VAL A 2 -44.72 16.43 -14.51
N VAL A 3 -44.89 15.17 -14.87
CA VAL A 3 -45.70 14.16 -14.16
C VAL A 3 -44.79 12.93 -14.21
N GLY A 4 -44.31 12.29 -13.16
CA GLY A 4 -44.78 12.16 -11.79
C GLY A 4 -45.01 10.66 -11.50
N GLY A 5 -43.99 9.97 -10.96
CA GLY A 5 -44.08 8.66 -10.27
C GLY A 5 -44.16 7.39 -11.13
N SER A 6 -43.89 6.16 -10.66
CA SER A 6 -43.26 5.60 -9.46
C SER A 6 -43.44 4.07 -9.54
N ARG A 7 -42.35 3.27 -9.52
CA ARG A 7 -42.23 1.88 -8.98
C ARG A 7 -43.15 0.80 -9.62
N GLN A 8 -42.91 -0.52 -9.70
CA GLN A 8 -42.15 -1.53 -8.96
C GLN A 8 -42.28 -2.84 -9.79
N GLU A 9 -41.22 -3.66 -9.87
CA GLU A 9 -41.20 -5.14 -10.05
C GLU A 9 -42.12 -5.78 -11.11
N THR A 10 -41.55 -6.39 -12.17
CA THR A 10 -42.10 -7.66 -12.67
C THR A 10 -40.99 -8.50 -13.32
N LEU A 11 -40.62 -9.57 -12.62
CA LEU A 11 -40.12 -10.86 -13.09
C LEU A 11 -39.51 -10.91 -14.51
N ASP A 12 -38.17 -10.93 -14.59
CA ASP A 12 -37.47 -11.65 -15.65
C ASP A 12 -37.22 -13.10 -15.20
N PRO A 13 -37.91 -14.12 -15.76
CA PRO A 13 -37.67 -15.52 -15.44
C PRO A 13 -36.45 -16.02 -16.23
N GLY A 14 -35.26 -15.86 -15.65
CA GLY A 14 -33.98 -16.27 -16.23
C GLY A 14 -33.12 -17.01 -15.22
N PHE A 15 -33.59 -18.17 -14.80
CA PHE A 15 -32.93 -19.10 -13.89
C PHE A 15 -31.53 -19.51 -14.39
N VAL A 16 -30.47 -19.09 -13.68
CA VAL A 16 -29.27 -19.92 -13.50
C VAL A 16 -28.96 -19.98 -12.01
N LEU A 17 -29.37 -21.09 -11.41
CA LEU A 17 -28.84 -21.56 -10.13
C LEU A 17 -27.33 -21.76 -10.24
N LEU A 18 -26.57 -21.07 -9.40
CA LEU A 18 -25.37 -21.57 -8.74
C LEU A 18 -25.20 -20.73 -7.47
N GLY A 19 -25.76 -21.22 -6.37
CA GLY A 19 -25.56 -20.61 -5.07
C GLY A 19 -24.11 -20.74 -4.62
N THR A 20 -23.56 -19.68 -4.05
CA THR A 20 -22.90 -19.68 -2.73
C THR A 20 -22.60 -18.23 -2.32
N ARG A 21 -22.64 -18.01 -1.01
CA ARG A 21 -22.32 -16.75 -0.34
C ARG A 21 -20.89 -16.32 -0.66
N GLN A 22 -20.64 -15.03 -0.89
CA GLN A 22 -19.38 -14.40 -0.51
C GLN A 22 -19.66 -12.91 -0.27
N LEU A 23 -20.00 -12.53 0.95
CA LEU A 23 -19.07 -12.04 1.98
C LEU A 23 -18.30 -10.83 1.47
N GLY A 24 -18.60 -9.65 2.04
CA GLY A 24 -17.81 -8.46 1.78
C GLY A 24 -16.38 -8.66 2.26
N ASP A 25 -15.42 -8.49 1.35
CA ASP A 25 -14.02 -8.25 1.69
C ASP A 25 -13.73 -6.76 1.53
N THR A 26 -13.83 -6.11 2.69
CA THR A 26 -13.23 -4.84 3.08
C THR A 26 -11.92 -4.54 2.33
N GLY A 27 -11.84 -3.37 1.69
CA GLY A 27 -10.58 -2.64 1.52
C GLY A 27 -9.51 -3.26 0.63
N SER A 28 -9.81 -3.52 -0.65
CA SER A 28 -8.75 -3.61 -1.66
C SER A 28 -8.32 -2.20 -2.07
N ASN A 29 -7.25 -1.68 -1.47
CA ASN A 29 -6.46 -0.59 -2.02
C ASN A 29 -5.91 -1.03 -3.41
N PRO A 30 -6.25 -0.37 -4.53
CA PRO A 30 -5.59 -0.68 -5.81
C PRO A 30 -4.92 0.58 -6.40
N PRO A 31 -4.10 0.48 -7.47
CA PRO A 31 -3.39 -0.68 -8.01
C PRO A 31 -1.89 -0.37 -8.24
N GLY A 32 -1.03 -1.38 -8.45
CA GLY A 32 0.28 -1.12 -9.06
C GLY A 32 1.43 -2.08 -8.75
N SER A 33 1.23 -3.37 -9.00
CA SER A 33 2.33 -4.32 -9.20
C SER A 33 2.23 -4.90 -10.61
N THR A 34 2.44 -4.09 -11.65
CA THR A 34 2.58 -4.58 -13.02
C THR A 34 3.93 -4.14 -13.58
N SER A 35 4.89 -5.04 -13.42
CA SER A 35 6.17 -5.04 -14.13
C SER A 35 5.93 -5.04 -15.65
N SER A 36 6.33 -3.98 -16.36
CA SER A 36 6.76 -4.13 -17.77
C SER A 36 7.52 -2.95 -18.38
N LEU A 37 7.57 -1.79 -17.74
CA LEU A 37 8.65 -0.82 -17.95
C LEU A 37 8.82 -0.07 -16.63
N LYS A 38 9.73 -0.54 -15.76
CA LYS A 38 9.79 -0.13 -14.35
C LYS A 38 10.31 1.30 -14.18
N ILE A 39 9.49 2.30 -14.49
CA ILE A 39 9.51 3.56 -13.74
C ILE A 39 8.89 3.24 -12.39
N THR A 40 9.63 2.54 -11.53
CA THR A 40 9.17 2.22 -10.18
C THR A 40 9.11 3.55 -9.44
N ALA A 41 7.91 4.07 -9.20
CA ALA A 41 7.74 5.21 -8.31
C ALA A 41 8.45 4.88 -6.99
N CYS A 42 9.35 5.75 -6.53
CA CYS A 42 10.09 5.53 -5.29
C CYS A 42 9.08 5.36 -4.14
N ARG A 43 8.96 4.14 -3.61
CA ARG A 43 8.08 3.80 -2.49
C ARG A 43 8.86 3.83 -1.18
N CYS A 44 9.58 4.91 -0.92
CA CYS A 44 10.39 5.02 0.29
C CYS A 44 9.49 5.18 1.53
N HIS A 45 9.86 4.53 2.62
CA HIS A 45 9.11 4.57 3.87
C HIS A 45 9.18 6.00 4.45
N PRO A 46 8.04 6.64 4.77
CA PRO A 46 7.99 8.06 5.15
C PRO A 46 8.81 8.38 6.40
N ILE A 47 8.93 7.42 7.32
CA ILE A 47 9.65 7.60 8.58
C ILE A 47 11.11 7.12 8.43
N GLY A 48 11.34 6.06 7.64
CA GLY A 48 12.65 5.39 7.54
C GLY A 48 13.59 6.00 6.50
N SER A 49 13.03 6.69 5.50
CA SER A 49 13.80 7.41 4.48
C SER A 49 14.07 8.85 4.87
N ILE A 50 15.13 9.42 4.30
CA ILE A 50 15.45 10.84 4.41
C ILE A 50 14.49 11.65 3.54
N VAL A 51 14.20 11.16 2.33
CA VAL A 51 13.27 11.77 1.38
C VAL A 51 12.41 10.67 0.76
N ARG A 52 11.08 10.87 0.78
CA ARG A 52 10.10 9.84 0.41
C ARG A 52 10.09 9.50 -1.09
N HIS A 53 10.46 10.45 -1.94
CA HIS A 53 10.38 10.33 -3.39
C HIS A 53 11.75 10.38 -4.07
N ASP A 54 12.83 10.33 -3.29
CA ASP A 54 14.21 10.34 -3.80
C ASP A 54 14.81 8.94 -3.62
N CYS A 55 14.93 8.22 -4.74
CA CYS A 55 15.60 6.92 -4.79
C CYS A 55 16.56 6.86 -5.97
N ASP A 56 17.60 6.05 -5.81
CA ASP A 56 18.62 5.85 -6.83
C ASP A 56 17.97 5.35 -8.13
N ARG A 57 18.21 6.05 -9.26
CA ARG A 57 17.57 5.72 -10.54
C ARG A 57 18.05 4.40 -11.13
N ARG A 58 19.24 3.93 -10.74
CA ARG A 58 19.85 2.70 -11.25
C ARG A 58 19.43 1.48 -10.45
N SER A 59 19.38 1.62 -9.13
CA SER A 59 19.17 0.53 -8.18
C SER A 59 17.76 0.52 -7.58
N GLY A 60 17.05 1.65 -7.61
CA GLY A 60 15.76 1.85 -6.93
C GLY A 60 15.88 2.01 -5.41
N GLN A 61 17.10 2.16 -4.89
CA GLN A 61 17.37 2.23 -3.44
C GLN A 61 17.07 3.63 -2.90
N CYS A 62 16.20 3.69 -1.90
CA CYS A 62 15.90 4.91 -1.16
C CYS A 62 17.06 5.31 -0.25
N ARG A 63 17.23 6.61 -0.02
CA ARG A 63 18.18 7.12 0.99
C ARG A 63 17.61 6.92 2.39
N CYS A 64 18.12 5.92 3.11
CA CYS A 64 17.65 5.57 4.45
C CYS A 64 18.31 6.40 5.55
N LYS A 65 17.58 6.62 6.66
CA LYS A 65 18.12 7.22 7.88
C LYS A 65 19.10 6.27 8.57
N GLN A 66 19.87 6.81 9.51
CA GLN A 66 20.81 6.05 10.33
C GLN A 66 20.12 4.84 10.98
N GLY A 67 20.69 3.65 10.80
CA GLY A 67 20.16 2.42 11.39
C GLY A 67 18.93 1.83 10.69
N VAL A 68 18.47 2.43 9.59
CA VAL A 68 17.40 1.91 8.73
C VAL A 68 18.00 1.25 7.50
N ALA A 69 17.43 0.13 7.05
CA ALA A 69 17.90 -0.69 5.95
C ALA A 69 16.74 -1.16 5.03
N GLY A 70 17.10 -1.77 3.90
CA GLY A 70 16.17 -2.25 2.87
C GLY A 70 15.95 -1.27 1.72
N LEU A 71 15.46 -1.78 0.59
CA LEU A 71 15.28 -0.99 -0.66
C LEU A 71 14.42 0.26 -0.45
N THR A 72 13.38 0.12 0.37
CA THR A 72 12.40 1.16 0.69
C THR A 72 12.58 1.74 2.10
N CYS A 73 13.63 1.39 2.84
CA CYS A 73 13.86 1.83 4.23
C CYS A 73 12.75 1.40 5.21
N ASP A 74 12.22 0.19 5.03
CA ASP A 74 11.09 -0.34 5.81
C ASP A 74 11.51 -1.09 7.10
N ARG A 75 12.80 -1.45 7.22
CA ARG A 75 13.32 -2.27 8.32
C ARG A 75 14.51 -1.60 9.00
N CYS A 76 14.76 -1.92 10.26
CA CYS A 76 16.01 -1.51 10.91
C CYS A 76 17.17 -2.44 10.49
N GLN A 77 18.38 -1.91 10.52
CA GLN A 77 19.60 -2.67 10.33
C GLN A 77 19.83 -3.62 11.52
N ASP A 78 20.59 -4.68 11.32
CA ASP A 78 20.94 -5.62 12.39
C ASP A 78 21.57 -4.91 13.60
N GLY A 79 21.07 -5.21 14.80
CA GLY A 79 21.47 -4.56 16.05
C GLY A 79 20.79 -3.21 16.32
N TYR A 80 19.89 -2.76 15.45
CA TYR A 80 18.99 -1.64 15.71
C TYR A 80 17.57 -2.12 16.04
N HIS A 81 16.87 -1.36 16.87
CA HIS A 81 15.50 -1.62 17.27
C HIS A 81 14.58 -0.50 16.80
N GLN A 82 13.37 -0.85 16.38
CA GLN A 82 12.34 0.12 16.01
C GLN A 82 11.86 0.87 17.26
N THR A 83 11.79 2.19 17.16
CA THR A 83 11.21 3.05 18.20
C THR A 83 10.03 3.82 17.65
N ARG A 84 9.28 4.46 18.56
CA ARG A 84 8.17 5.37 18.17
C ARG A 84 8.64 6.79 17.83
N SER A 85 9.96 7.02 17.71
CA SER A 85 10.47 8.35 17.42
C SER A 85 10.42 8.64 15.90
N PRO A 86 9.79 9.73 15.46
CA PRO A 86 9.73 10.10 14.04
C PRO A 86 11.09 10.58 13.49
N LEU A 87 11.97 11.06 14.36
CA LEU A 87 13.31 11.53 13.98
C LEU A 87 14.28 10.36 13.85
N ASN A 88 14.25 9.45 14.84
CA ASN A 88 15.14 8.31 14.99
C ASN A 88 14.31 7.01 15.09
N PRO A 89 13.74 6.52 13.99
CA PRO A 89 12.88 5.32 14.02
C PRO A 89 13.64 4.05 14.36
N CYS A 90 14.95 4.02 14.13
CA CYS A 90 15.82 2.89 14.46
C CYS A 90 16.96 3.38 15.35
N THR A 91 17.05 2.85 16.57
CA THR A 91 18.14 3.17 17.51
C THR A 91 18.99 1.94 17.78
N LYS A 92 20.30 2.11 17.98
CA LYS A 92 21.21 0.99 18.24
C LYS A 92 20.99 0.49 19.67
N GLY A 93 20.77 -0.81 19.85
CA GLY A 93 20.71 -1.41 21.18
C GLY A 93 22.05 -1.23 21.89
N LYS A 94 22.08 -0.48 22.99
CA LYS A 94 23.22 -0.48 23.92
C LYS A 94 23.00 -1.66 24.84
N LYS A 95 23.93 -2.62 24.81
CA LYS A 95 23.97 -3.75 25.74
C LYS A 95 24.45 -3.29 27.10
#